data_AF-A0A1H7BXT6-F1
#
_entry.id   AF-A0A1H7BXT6-F1
#
_cell.length_a   1.000
_cell.length_b   1.000
_cell.length_c   1.000
_cell.angle_alpha   90.00
_cell.angle_beta   90.00
_cell.angle_gamma   90.00
#
_symmetry.space_group_name_H-M   'P 1'
#
loop_
_entity.id
_entity.type
_entity.pdbx_description
1 polymer ?
#
loop_
_entity_poly.entity_id
_entity_poly.type
_entity_poly.pdbx_seq_one_letter_code
_entity_poly.pdbx_strand_id
1 'polypeptide(L)'
;MSEIQISTLAMALSIIPVTLHGIEVLFPMQARWIVNWVLPFFGLKAPNSKTALTQDEQLTMLDAALEASPKEKLTNAKDYIFLLLFEQRQGAIGFTAVAVGAIYGMGLELAARQPLHLVFGVVAVLMMLVNANQAGFLPFLGKHPKVSTHGRNVGIVFTPFWLVVAILNYLAFSYAPI
;
A
#
# COMPACT_ATOMS: atom_id res chain seq x y z
N MET A 1 16.92 -4.70 -22.26
CA MET A 1 15.72 -5.54 -22.09
C MET A 1 14.83 -5.35 -23.30
N SER A 2 14.19 -6.39 -23.80
CA SER A 2 13.17 -6.28 -24.85
C SER A 2 11.88 -5.65 -24.31
N GLU A 3 11.01 -5.17 -25.20
CA GLU A 3 9.73 -4.57 -24.83
C GLU A 3 8.86 -5.52 -24.00
N ILE A 4 8.81 -6.79 -24.38
CA ILE A 4 8.09 -7.83 -23.64
C ILE A 4 8.67 -8.06 -22.23
N GLN A 5 10.00 -7.96 -22.08
CA GLN A 5 10.66 -8.07 -20.77
C GLN A 5 10.32 -6.87 -19.89
N ILE A 6 10.29 -5.66 -20.44
CA ILE A 6 9.94 -4.43 -19.71
C ILE A 6 8.47 -4.47 -19.28
N SER A 7 7.57 -4.82 -20.19
CA SER A 7 6.15 -5.02 -19.90
C SER A 7 5.93 -6.05 -18.79
N THR A 8 6.57 -7.22 -18.89
CA THR A 8 6.41 -8.29 -17.90
C THR A 8 6.99 -7.88 -16.55
N LEU A 9 8.15 -7.21 -16.52
CA LEU A 9 8.73 -6.69 -15.28
C LEU A 9 7.82 -5.64 -14.63
N ALA A 10 7.26 -4.71 -15.42
CA ALA A 10 6.34 -3.70 -14.93
C ALA A 10 5.13 -4.33 -14.21
N MET A 11 4.51 -5.33 -14.82
CA MET A 11 3.39 -6.08 -14.24
C MET A 11 3.81 -6.89 -13.00
N ALA A 12 4.95 -7.56 -13.04
CA ALA A 12 5.45 -8.34 -11.91
C ALA A 12 5.71 -7.48 -10.68
N LEU A 13 6.29 -6.28 -10.86
CA LEU A 13 6.51 -5.34 -9.75
C LEU A 13 5.19 -4.79 -9.21
N SER A 14 4.16 -4.60 -10.05
CA SER A 14 2.82 -4.19 -9.61
C SER A 14 2.11 -5.22 -8.72
N ILE A 15 2.56 -6.48 -8.68
CA ILE A 15 1.99 -7.53 -7.81
C ILE A 15 2.48 -7.37 -6.36
N ILE A 16 3.71 -6.90 -6.14
CA ILE A 16 4.38 -6.92 -4.82
C ILE A 16 3.51 -6.43 -3.65
N PRO A 17 2.73 -5.34 -3.74
CA PRO A 17 1.93 -4.87 -2.61
C PRO A 17 0.91 -5.90 -2.10
N VAL A 18 0.35 -6.75 -2.97
CA VAL A 18 -0.63 -7.77 -2.58
C VAL A 18 -0.02 -8.81 -1.64
N THR A 19 1.29 -9.05 -1.73
CA THR A 19 1.95 -10.06 -0.88
C THR A 19 2.00 -9.63 0.59
N LEU A 20 1.86 -8.32 0.86
CA LEU A 20 1.81 -7.76 2.20
C LEU A 20 0.37 -7.48 2.61
N HIS A 21 -0.40 -6.81 1.75
CA HIS A 21 -1.71 -6.26 2.10
C HIS A 21 -2.90 -7.16 1.71
N GLY A 22 -2.74 -8.09 0.76
CA GLY A 22 -3.87 -8.84 0.20
C GLY A 22 -4.65 -9.66 1.24
N ILE A 23 -3.97 -10.17 2.28
CA ILE A 23 -4.61 -10.93 3.37
C ILE A 23 -5.57 -10.06 4.20
N GLU A 24 -5.36 -8.75 4.22
CA GLU A 24 -6.16 -7.81 5.01
C GLU A 24 -7.59 -7.66 4.46
N VAL A 25 -7.84 -8.09 3.21
CA VAL A 25 -9.19 -8.20 2.63
C VAL A 25 -10.06 -9.17 3.45
N LEU A 26 -9.48 -10.25 3.95
CA LEU A 26 -10.18 -11.25 4.75
C LEU A 26 -10.08 -10.95 6.24
N PHE A 27 -8.93 -10.42 6.67
CA PHE A 27 -8.60 -10.22 8.08
C PHE A 27 -8.04 -8.80 8.28
N PRO A 28 -8.89 -7.77 8.50
CA PRO A 28 -8.41 -6.37 8.57
C PRO A 28 -7.41 -6.14 9.72
N MET A 29 -7.54 -6.89 10.81
CA MET A 29 -6.61 -6.84 11.94
C MET A 29 -5.26 -7.50 11.64
N GLN A 30 -5.08 -8.12 10.47
CA GLN A 30 -3.82 -8.71 10.03
C GLN A 30 -2.76 -7.65 9.74
N ALA A 31 -3.14 -6.37 9.59
CA ALA A 31 -2.19 -5.25 9.54
C ALA A 31 -1.19 -5.26 10.70
N ARG A 32 -1.57 -5.79 11.89
CA ARG A 32 -0.65 -5.98 13.02
C ARG A 32 0.56 -6.85 12.68
N TRP A 33 0.42 -7.85 11.80
CA TRP A 33 1.53 -8.70 11.38
C TRP A 33 2.53 -7.92 10.54
N ILE A 34 2.06 -7.03 9.66
CA ILE A 34 2.92 -6.12 8.92
C ILE A 34 3.67 -5.23 9.91
N VAL A 35 2.98 -4.67 10.91
CA VAL A 35 3.60 -3.83 11.94
C VAL A 35 4.65 -4.60 12.76
N ASN A 36 4.36 -5.84 13.14
CA ASN A 36 5.21 -6.65 14.01
C ASN A 36 6.40 -7.29 13.28
N TRP A 37 6.24 -7.66 12.01
CA TRP A 37 7.21 -8.49 11.28
C TRP A 37 7.82 -7.82 10.07
N VAL A 38 7.12 -6.90 9.40
CA VAL A 38 7.60 -6.26 8.17
C VAL A 38 8.19 -4.88 8.45
N LEU A 39 7.47 -4.02 9.18
CA LEU A 39 7.93 -2.67 9.50
C LEU A 39 9.25 -2.58 10.30
N PRO A 40 9.61 -3.53 11.19
CA PRO A 40 10.89 -3.47 11.88
C PRO A 40 12.09 -3.45 10.94
N PHE A 41 12.02 -4.13 9.79
CA PHE A 41 13.09 -4.12 8.80
C PHE A 41 13.37 -2.71 8.27
N PHE A 42 12.33 -1.88 8.09
CA PHE A 42 12.48 -0.47 7.70
C PHE A 42 13.07 0.39 8.83
N GLY A 43 13.05 -0.10 10.08
CA GLY A 43 13.78 0.48 11.21
C GLY A 43 15.18 -0.09 11.43
N LEU A 44 15.68 -0.96 10.53
CA LEU A 44 16.91 -1.74 10.71
C LEU A 44 16.90 -2.60 12.00
N LYS A 45 15.72 -3.11 12.35
CA LYS A 45 15.50 -3.96 13.52
C LYS A 45 14.95 -5.31 13.10
N ALA A 46 15.38 -6.36 13.78
CA ALA A 46 14.73 -7.65 13.67
C ALA A 46 13.36 -7.62 14.38
N PRO A 47 12.34 -8.32 13.86
CA PRO A 47 11.11 -8.59 14.59
C PRO A 47 11.39 -9.22 15.95
N ASN A 48 10.61 -8.85 16.96
CA ASN A 48 10.75 -9.38 18.32
C ASN A 48 9.38 -9.69 18.92
N SER A 49 9.16 -10.97 19.26
CA SER A 49 7.90 -11.45 19.82
C SER A 49 7.56 -10.82 21.17
N LYS A 50 8.55 -10.38 21.96
CA LYS A 50 8.32 -9.71 23.24
C LYS A 50 7.74 -8.30 23.11
N THR A 51 7.86 -7.70 21.93
CA THR A 51 7.35 -6.35 21.64
C THR A 51 6.29 -6.37 20.53
N ALA A 52 5.86 -7.56 20.10
CA ALA A 52 4.87 -7.73 19.06
C ALA A 52 3.47 -7.54 19.65
N LEU A 53 2.65 -6.71 19.00
CA LEU A 53 1.26 -6.51 19.40
C LEU A 53 0.44 -7.79 19.19
N THR A 54 -0.25 -8.21 20.24
CA THR A 54 -1.30 -9.23 20.17
C THR A 54 -2.61 -8.64 19.64
N GLN A 55 -3.56 -9.53 19.32
CA GLN A 55 -4.89 -9.08 18.90
C GLN A 55 -5.65 -8.37 20.02
N ASP A 56 -5.56 -8.89 21.25
CA ASP A 56 -6.27 -8.33 22.40
C ASP A 56 -5.72 -6.95 22.78
N GLU A 57 -4.40 -6.77 22.69
CA GLU A 57 -3.78 -5.45 22.87
C GLU A 57 -4.25 -4.46 21.79
N GLN A 58 -4.36 -4.90 20.53
CA GLN A 58 -4.86 -4.04 19.45
C GLN A 58 -6.33 -3.62 19.68
N LEU A 59 -7.18 -4.54 20.13
CA LEU A 59 -8.57 -4.24 20.49
C LEU A 59 -8.64 -3.27 21.68
N THR A 60 -7.84 -3.53 22.72
CA THR A 60 -7.72 -2.63 23.89
C THR A 60 -7.29 -1.22 23.49
N MET A 61 -6.39 -1.08 22.50
CA MET A 61 -5.99 0.21 21.96
C MET A 61 -7.14 0.94 21.25
N LEU A 62 -7.99 0.22 20.52
CA LEU A 62 -9.17 0.79 19.86
C LEU A 62 -10.23 1.23 20.89
N ASP A 63 -10.44 0.41 21.92
CA ASP A 63 -11.33 0.74 23.04
C ASP A 63 -10.85 2.00 23.76
N ALA A 64 -9.55 2.10 24.05
CA ALA A 64 -8.97 3.30 24.65
C ALA A 64 -9.12 4.56 23.76
N ALA A 65 -9.02 4.41 22.43
CA ALA A 65 -9.27 5.52 21.50
C ALA A 65 -10.73 5.99 21.53
N LEU A 66 -11.68 5.05 21.69
CA LEU A 66 -13.10 5.37 21.87
C LEU A 66 -13.37 6.03 23.22
N GLU A 67 -12.77 5.54 24.30
CA GLU A 67 -12.90 6.11 25.64
C GLU A 67 -12.36 7.54 25.74
N ALA A 68 -11.29 7.84 24.99
CA ALA A 68 -10.72 9.18 24.91
C ALA A 68 -11.59 10.18 24.12
N SER A 69 -12.66 9.71 23.46
CA SER A 69 -13.50 10.56 22.61
C SER A 69 -14.46 11.43 23.44
N PRO A 70 -14.81 12.65 22.96
CA PRO A 70 -15.82 13.48 23.63
C PRO A 70 -17.15 12.74 23.76
N LYS A 71 -17.74 12.71 24.96
CA LYS A 71 -18.94 11.91 25.27
C LYS A 71 -20.11 12.26 24.36
N GLU A 72 -20.27 13.54 24.02
CA GLU A 72 -21.35 14.06 23.17
C GLU A 72 -21.16 13.67 21.70
N LYS A 73 -19.99 13.14 21.32
CA LYS A 73 -19.60 12.79 19.93
C LYS A 73 -19.27 11.31 19.76
N LEU A 74 -19.63 10.46 20.73
CA LEU A 74 -19.23 9.05 20.76
C LEU A 74 -19.65 8.28 19.50
N THR A 75 -20.84 8.54 18.95
CA THR A 75 -21.29 7.90 17.69
C THR A 75 -20.35 8.24 16.54
N ASN A 76 -20.05 9.52 16.33
CA ASN A 76 -19.15 9.94 15.26
C ASN A 76 -17.73 9.41 15.45
N ALA A 77 -17.27 9.25 16.69
CA ALA A 77 -15.96 8.66 16.99
C ALA A 77 -15.91 7.17 16.61
N LYS A 78 -16.99 6.41 16.89
CA LYS A 78 -17.13 5.02 16.43
C LYS A 78 -17.13 4.94 14.90
N ASP A 79 -17.90 5.78 14.24
CA ASP A 79 -17.96 5.83 12.77
C ASP A 79 -16.60 6.20 12.16
N TYR A 80 -15.86 7.10 12.80
CA TYR A 80 -14.51 7.48 12.37
C TYR A 80 -13.53 6.30 12.45
N ILE A 81 -13.49 5.57 13.58
CA ILE A 81 -12.64 4.38 13.72
C ILE A 81 -13.06 3.28 12.75
N PHE A 82 -14.36 3.04 12.59
CA PHE A 82 -14.88 2.12 11.59
C PHE A 82 -14.37 2.48 10.19
N LEU A 83 -14.49 3.75 9.79
CA LEU A 83 -14.06 4.21 8.47
C LEU A 83 -12.56 3.99 8.27
N LEU A 84 -11.72 4.31 9.25
CA LEU A 84 -10.27 4.08 9.15
C LEU A 84 -9.92 2.59 8.93
N LEU A 85 -10.62 1.68 9.61
CA LEU A 85 -10.41 0.23 9.47
C LEU A 85 -11.00 -0.31 8.15
N PHE A 86 -12.12 0.25 7.71
CA PHE A 86 -12.78 -0.15 6.48
C PHE A 86 -12.00 0.30 5.23
N GLU A 87 -11.51 1.53 5.21
CA GLU A 87 -10.72 2.07 4.09
C GLU A 87 -9.38 1.33 3.92
N GLN A 88 -8.76 0.90 5.03
CA GLN A 88 -7.61 0.00 4.99
C GLN A 88 -7.95 -1.27 4.20
N ARG A 89 -9.10 -1.89 4.49
CA ARG A 89 -9.57 -3.09 3.82
C ARG A 89 -9.86 -2.85 2.34
N GLN A 90 -10.45 -1.70 1.98
CA GLN A 90 -10.66 -1.32 0.59
C GLN A 90 -9.33 -1.14 -0.17
N GLY A 91 -8.32 -0.57 0.48
CA GLY A 91 -6.96 -0.49 -0.08
C GLY A 91 -6.40 -1.88 -0.43
N ALA A 92 -6.57 -2.86 0.45
CA ALA A 92 -6.17 -4.24 0.21
C ALA A 92 -6.91 -4.89 -0.99
N ILE A 93 -8.19 -4.57 -1.19
CA ILE A 93 -8.96 -5.00 -2.38
C ILE A 93 -8.36 -4.41 -3.65
N GLY A 94 -7.98 -3.13 -3.62
CA GLY A 94 -7.32 -2.46 -4.74
C GLY A 94 -6.02 -3.16 -5.16
N PHE A 95 -5.15 -3.50 -4.20
CA PHE A 95 -3.93 -4.26 -4.49
C PHE A 95 -4.21 -5.66 -5.04
N THR A 96 -5.27 -6.31 -4.56
CA THR A 96 -5.70 -7.62 -5.07
C THR A 96 -6.15 -7.52 -6.53
N ALA A 97 -6.96 -6.51 -6.87
CA ALA A 97 -7.40 -6.27 -8.24
C ALA A 97 -6.22 -6.00 -9.19
N VAL A 98 -5.25 -5.17 -8.77
CA VAL A 98 -4.02 -4.92 -9.52
C VAL A 98 -3.25 -6.21 -9.76
N ALA A 99 -3.07 -7.05 -8.74
CA ALA A 99 -2.34 -8.30 -8.88
C ALA A 99 -3.03 -9.29 -9.84
N VAL A 100 -4.36 -9.45 -9.73
CA VAL A 100 -5.14 -10.29 -10.65
C VAL A 100 -5.01 -9.77 -12.08
N GLY A 101 -5.15 -8.46 -12.29
CA GLY A 101 -4.98 -7.83 -13.59
C GLY A 101 -3.57 -8.02 -14.17
N ALA A 102 -2.53 -7.95 -13.33
CA ALA A 102 -1.14 -8.16 -13.74
C ALA A 102 -0.88 -9.62 -14.15
N ILE A 103 -1.37 -10.59 -13.36
CA ILE A 103 -1.26 -12.02 -13.69
C ILE A 103 -1.97 -12.32 -15.01
N TYR A 104 -3.20 -11.83 -15.17
CA TYR A 104 -3.94 -11.96 -16.42
C TYR A 104 -3.19 -11.33 -17.59
N GLY A 105 -2.72 -10.09 -17.43
CA GLY A 105 -2.00 -9.34 -18.46
C GLY A 105 -0.70 -10.00 -18.93
N MET A 106 0.03 -10.68 -18.04
CA MET A 106 1.23 -11.42 -18.41
C MET A 106 0.96 -12.61 -19.35
N GLY A 107 -0.28 -13.12 -19.39
CA GLY A 107 -0.73 -14.13 -20.34
C GLY A 107 -1.15 -13.59 -21.71
N LEU A 108 -1.23 -12.26 -21.87
CA LEU A 108 -1.63 -11.62 -23.13
C LEU A 108 -0.43 -11.30 -24.02
N GLU A 109 -0.70 -11.15 -25.32
CA GLU A 109 0.23 -10.53 -26.26
C GLU A 109 0.50 -9.06 -25.89
N LEU A 110 1.68 -8.54 -26.26
CA LEU A 110 2.15 -7.23 -25.84
C LEU A 110 1.15 -6.09 -26.13
N ALA A 111 0.55 -6.08 -27.32
CA ALA A 111 -0.40 -5.04 -27.72
C ALA A 111 -1.64 -4.98 -26.81
N ALA A 112 -2.15 -6.14 -26.37
CA ALA A 112 -3.34 -6.22 -25.52
C ALA A 112 -3.10 -5.81 -24.05
N ARG A 113 -1.83 -5.58 -23.65
CA ARG A 113 -1.46 -5.16 -22.29
C ARG A 113 -1.59 -3.66 -22.05
N GLN A 114 -1.72 -2.86 -23.11
CA GLN A 114 -1.67 -1.40 -23.03
C GLN A 114 -2.64 -0.81 -21.99
N PRO A 115 -3.93 -1.20 -21.91
CA PRO A 115 -4.84 -0.63 -20.91
C PRO A 115 -4.42 -0.94 -19.46
N LEU A 116 -3.85 -2.12 -19.22
CA LEU A 116 -3.36 -2.51 -17.90
C LEU A 116 -2.15 -1.66 -17.50
N HIS A 117 -1.22 -1.41 -18.42
CA HIS A 117 -0.07 -0.54 -18.18
C HIS A 117 -0.47 0.90 -17.87
N LEU A 118 -1.50 1.43 -18.52
CA LEU A 118 -2.05 2.74 -18.19
C LEU A 118 -2.53 2.78 -16.73
N VAL A 119 -3.41 1.85 -16.35
CA VAL A 119 -4.00 1.79 -15.01
C VAL A 119 -2.92 1.58 -13.95
N PHE A 120 -2.01 0.64 -14.14
CA PHE A 120 -0.93 0.36 -13.19
C PHE A 120 0.07 1.51 -13.09
N GLY A 121 0.35 2.19 -14.20
CA GLY A 121 1.17 3.40 -14.20
C GLY A 121 0.55 4.51 -13.36
N VAL A 122 -0.76 4.77 -13.52
CA VAL A 122 -1.49 5.76 -12.71
C VAL A 122 -1.45 5.38 -11.22
N VAL A 123 -1.74 4.13 -10.88
CA VAL A 123 -1.64 3.63 -9.49
C VAL A 123 -0.24 3.83 -8.93
N ALA A 124 0.80 3.51 -9.70
CA ALA A 124 2.19 3.66 -9.28
C ALA A 124 2.56 5.13 -9.02
N VAL A 125 2.13 6.07 -9.88
CA VAL A 125 2.35 7.51 -9.64
C VAL A 125 1.66 7.96 -8.36
N LEU A 126 0.40 7.59 -8.15
CA LEU A 126 -0.33 7.96 -6.93
C LEU A 126 0.33 7.38 -5.67
N MET A 127 0.77 6.11 -5.73
CA MET A 127 1.51 5.47 -4.63
C MET A 127 2.86 6.13 -4.37
N MET A 128 3.58 6.55 -5.42
CA MET A 128 4.82 7.32 -5.28
C MET A 128 4.56 8.63 -4.53
N LEU A 129 3.51 9.38 -4.90
CA LEU A 129 3.17 10.65 -4.26
C LEU A 129 2.77 10.47 -2.79
N VAL A 130 1.96 9.47 -2.48
CA VAL A 130 1.58 9.15 -1.09
C VAL A 130 2.79 8.77 -0.25
N ASN A 131 3.69 7.92 -0.77
CA ASN A 131 4.92 7.55 -0.06
C ASN A 131 5.88 8.72 0.11
N ALA A 132 5.98 9.60 -0.89
CA ALA A 132 6.80 10.80 -0.81
C ALA A 132 6.24 11.80 0.23
N ASN A 133 4.92 11.93 0.31
CA ASN A 133 4.27 12.71 1.36
C ASN A 133 4.53 12.11 2.76
N GLN A 134 4.38 10.80 2.91
CA GLN A 134 4.68 10.07 4.14
C GLN A 134 6.15 10.20 4.59
N ALA A 135 7.08 10.26 3.64
CA ALA A 135 8.50 10.52 3.90
C ALA A 135 8.80 11.98 4.31
N GLY A 136 7.88 12.90 4.04
CA GLY A 136 8.01 14.34 4.27
C GLY A 136 8.58 15.12 3.07
N PHE A 137 8.67 14.51 1.88
CA PHE A 137 9.23 15.16 0.68
C PHE A 137 8.23 16.11 0.01
N LEU A 138 6.91 15.88 0.18
CA LEU A 138 5.84 16.67 -0.44
C LEU A 138 4.98 17.36 0.62
N PRO A 139 5.42 18.49 1.22
CA PRO A 139 4.73 19.11 2.34
C PRO A 139 3.37 19.75 1.99
N PHE A 140 3.03 19.85 0.70
CA PHE A 140 1.80 20.47 0.19
C PHE A 140 0.64 19.47 0.01
N LEU A 141 0.88 18.16 0.02
CA LEU A 141 -0.16 17.13 -0.12
C LEU A 141 -0.85 16.74 1.21
N GLY A 142 -1.07 17.72 2.09
CA GLY A 142 -1.46 17.47 3.47
C GLY A 142 -0.32 16.85 4.29
N LYS A 143 -0.52 16.63 5.59
CA LYS A 143 0.46 15.95 6.46
C LYS A 143 -0.22 14.82 7.18
N HIS A 144 0.31 13.61 7.04
CA HIS A 144 -0.12 12.50 7.87
C HIS A 144 0.23 12.81 9.35
N PRO A 145 -0.77 12.93 10.26
CA PRO A 145 -0.57 13.58 11.56
C PRO A 145 0.21 12.76 12.58
N LYS A 146 0.38 11.45 12.34
CA LYS A 146 0.96 10.47 13.28
C LYS A 146 1.86 9.45 12.58
N VAL A 147 2.82 9.92 11.78
CA VAL A 147 3.79 9.03 11.10
C VAL A 147 4.81 8.49 12.10
N SER A 148 4.93 7.17 12.21
CA SER A 148 6.00 6.53 12.99
C SER A 148 7.33 6.61 12.25
N THR A 149 8.46 6.46 12.96
CA THR A 149 9.79 6.41 12.31
C THR A 149 9.88 5.32 11.25
N HIS A 150 9.36 4.11 11.54
CA HIS A 150 9.32 3.03 10.55
C HIS A 150 8.43 3.40 9.36
N GLY A 151 7.25 4.00 9.59
CA GLY A 151 6.37 4.47 8.53
C GLY A 151 7.04 5.52 7.63
N ARG A 152 7.78 6.47 8.21
CA ARG A 152 8.56 7.43 7.42
C ARG A 152 9.59 6.72 6.53
N ASN A 153 10.28 5.72 7.07
CA ASN A 153 11.27 4.94 6.32
C ASN A 153 10.64 4.11 5.20
N VAL A 154 9.44 3.55 5.40
CA VAL A 154 8.64 2.94 4.32
C VAL A 154 8.45 3.95 3.19
N GLY A 155 8.03 5.18 3.51
CA GLY A 155 7.88 6.24 2.50
C GLY A 155 9.16 6.49 1.71
N ILE A 156 10.31 6.58 2.40
CA ILE A 156 11.62 6.80 1.78
C ILE A 156 11.99 5.67 0.80
N VAL A 157 11.74 4.41 1.17
CA VAL A 157 12.10 3.25 0.34
C VAL A 157 11.12 3.03 -0.80
N PHE A 158 9.82 3.17 -0.54
CA PHE A 158 8.80 2.87 -1.55
C PHE A 158 8.58 4.00 -2.55
N THR A 159 8.93 5.24 -2.24
CA THR A 159 8.91 6.34 -3.22
C THR A 159 9.71 6.01 -4.49
N PRO A 160 11.02 5.67 -4.42
CA PRO A 160 11.79 5.32 -5.62
C PRO A 160 11.33 3.99 -6.24
N PHE A 161 10.87 3.03 -5.45
CA PHE A 161 10.26 1.80 -5.99
C PHE A 161 9.08 2.13 -6.92
N TRP A 162 8.12 2.93 -6.44
CA TRP A 162 6.94 3.28 -7.21
C TRP A 162 7.25 4.17 -8.42
N LEU A 163 8.27 5.02 -8.32
CA LEU A 163 8.80 5.76 -9.46
C LEU A 163 9.29 4.80 -10.57
N VAL A 164 10.05 3.77 -10.21
CA VAL A 164 10.52 2.75 -11.18
C VAL A 164 9.33 2.01 -11.79
N VAL A 165 8.34 1.60 -10.98
CA VAL A 165 7.13 0.92 -11.49
C VAL A 165 6.35 1.83 -12.44
N ALA A 166 6.23 3.12 -12.13
CA ALA A 166 5.57 4.10 -12.99
C ALA A 166 6.30 4.27 -14.32
N ILE A 167 7.62 4.43 -14.31
CA ILE A 167 8.45 4.54 -15.52
C ILE A 167 8.30 3.29 -16.40
N LEU A 168 8.41 2.10 -15.82
CA LEU A 168 8.31 0.84 -16.57
C LEU A 168 6.92 0.65 -17.18
N ASN A 169 5.85 0.99 -16.45
CA ASN A 169 4.49 0.94 -16.98
C ASN A 169 4.25 2.00 -18.08
N TYR A 170 4.80 3.21 -17.95
CA TYR A 170 4.73 4.22 -18.99
C TYR A 170 5.45 3.77 -20.27
N LEU A 171 6.66 3.24 -20.15
CA LEU A 171 7.40 2.69 -21.28
C LEU A 171 6.62 1.55 -21.95
N ALA A 172 6.11 0.61 -21.17
CA ALA A 172 5.34 -0.52 -21.69
C ALA A 172 4.01 -0.08 -22.35
N PHE A 173 3.36 0.96 -21.83
CA PHE A 173 2.20 1.58 -22.44
C PHE A 173 2.51 2.16 -23.83
N SER A 174 3.71 2.76 -23.98
CA SER A 174 4.13 3.42 -25.23
C SER A 174 4.53 2.48 -26.38
N TYR A 175 4.68 1.17 -26.11
CA TYR A 175 5.08 0.18 -27.12
C TYR A 175 3.96 -0.26 -28.05
N ALA A 176 2.69 -0.07 -27.66
CA ALA A 176 1.57 -0.35 -28.54
C ALA A 176 1.27 0.89 -29.40
N PRO A 177 1.30 0.79 -30.74
CA PRO A 177 0.90 1.88 -31.62
C PRO A 177 -0.60 2.17 -31.43
N ILE A 178 -0.95 3.46 -31.37
CA ILE A 178 -2.34 3.95 -31.35
C ILE A 178 -2.96 3.77 -32.73
#